data_AF-A0A3M6V1H7-F1
#
_entry.id   AF-A0A3M6V1H7-F1
#
_cell.length_a   1.000
_cell.length_b   1.000
_cell.length_c   1.000
_cell.angle_alpha   90.00
_cell.angle_beta   90.00
_cell.angle_gamma   90.00
#
_symmetry.space_group_name_H-M   'P 1'
#
loop_
_entity.id
_entity.type
_entity.pdbx_description
1 polymer ?
#
loop_
_entity_poly.entity_id
_entity_poly.type
_entity_poly.pdbx_seq_one_letter_code
_entity_poly.pdbx_strand_id
1 'polypeptide(L)' 'MPTADTKKRSNINFTVSDSGLFLSTEHPFLGASPDGLVTCECCGTGGCETKCPFCHKDDDISAAAKDKTFC' A
#
# COMPACT_ATOMS: atom_id res chain seq x y z
N MET A 1 4.01 18.17 20.36
CA MET A 1 4.50 17.46 19.15
C MET A 1 4.99 16.09 19.59
N PRO A 2 4.26 15.00 19.36
CA PRO A 2 4.79 13.67 19.63
C PRO A 2 5.51 13.12 18.39
N THR A 3 6.67 12.57 18.66
CA THR A 3 7.63 11.92 17.78
C THR A 3 7.05 10.66 17.15
N ALA A 4 7.40 10.39 15.89
CA ALA A 4 7.03 9.16 15.19
C ALA A 4 7.80 7.97 15.77
N ASP A 5 7.20 7.33 16.78
CA ASP A 5 7.70 6.07 17.33
C ASP A 5 7.40 4.91 16.37
N THR A 6 8.44 4.40 15.72
CA THR A 6 8.42 3.19 14.89
C THR A 6 8.22 1.94 15.77
N LYS A 7 7.05 1.80 16.38
CA LYS A 7 6.67 0.61 17.16
C LYS A 7 6.28 -0.50 16.17
N LYS A 8 7.02 -1.61 16.14
CA LYS A 8 6.62 -2.85 15.46
C LYS A 8 5.34 -3.38 16.13
N ARG A 9 4.19 -2.85 15.73
CA ARG A 9 2.88 -3.33 16.18
C ARG A 9 2.62 -4.65 15.45
N SER A 10 2.21 -5.68 16.17
CA SER A 10 1.75 -6.91 15.54
C SER A 10 0.56 -6.56 14.63
N ASN A 11 0.60 -7.01 13.38
CA ASN A 11 -0.47 -6.85 12.40
C ASN A 11 -1.67 -7.74 12.80
N ILE A 12 -2.37 -7.35 13.87
CA ILE A 12 -3.55 -8.07 14.35
C ILE A 12 -4.62 -7.92 13.27
N ASN A 13 -5.09 -9.05 12.74
CA ASN A 13 -6.16 -9.15 11.75
C ASN A 13 -5.93 -8.27 10.51
N PHE A 14 -4.71 -8.27 9.97
CA PHE A 14 -4.41 -7.61 8.71
C PHE A 14 -5.09 -8.31 7.54
N THR A 15 -5.87 -7.58 6.76
CA THR A 15 -6.54 -8.07 5.55
C THR A 15 -6.31 -7.11 4.38
N VAL A 16 -6.27 -7.69 3.18
CA VAL A 16 -6.33 -6.97 1.91
C VAL A 16 -7.56 -7.48 1.18
N SER A 17 -8.36 -6.56 0.67
CA SER A 17 -9.58 -6.85 -0.08
C SER A 17 -9.58 -6.11 -1.42
N ASP A 18 -10.38 -6.60 -2.36
CA ASP A 18 -10.54 -5.96 -3.67
C ASP A 18 -11.06 -4.53 -3.52
N SER A 19 -10.60 -3.67 -4.42
CA SER A 19 -10.96 -2.26 -4.47
C SER A 19 -11.87 -1.96 -5.67
N GLY A 20 -12.68 -0.91 -5.55
CA GLY A 20 -13.43 -0.32 -6.65
C GLY A 20 -12.98 1.11 -6.94
N LEU A 21 -13.83 1.88 -7.62
CA LEU A 21 -13.60 3.31 -7.84
C LEU A 21 -14.10 4.13 -6.65
N PHE A 22 -13.21 4.93 -6.07
CA PHE A 22 -13.50 5.91 -5.03
C PHE A 22 -13.54 7.31 -5.63
N LEU A 23 -14.64 8.04 -5.46
CA LEU A 23 -14.74 9.44 -5.84
C LEU A 23 -14.41 10.35 -4.66
N SER A 24 -13.71 11.45 -4.91
CA SER A 24 -13.48 12.45 -3.87
C SER A 24 -14.77 13.21 -3.56
N THR A 25 -15.12 13.30 -2.27
CA THR A 25 -16.30 14.04 -1.81
C THR A 25 -16.13 15.56 -1.92
N GLU A 26 -14.89 16.04 -1.90
CA GLU A 26 -14.55 17.47 -2.01
C GLU A 26 -14.33 17.89 -3.47
N HIS A 27 -13.85 16.96 -4.30
CA HIS A 27 -13.55 17.18 -5.72
C HIS A 27 -14.19 16.07 -6.56
N PRO A 28 -15.50 16.15 -6.87
CA PRO A 28 -16.25 15.05 -7.50
C PRO A 28 -15.76 14.61 -8.88
N PHE A 29 -14.90 15.41 -9.51
CA PHE A 29 -14.23 15.08 -10.77
C PHE A 29 -12.95 14.25 -10.60
N LEU A 30 -12.49 14.02 -9.37
CA LEU A 30 -11.36 13.16 -9.04
C LEU A 30 -11.84 11.82 -8.52
N GLY A 31 -11.19 10.75 -8.98
CA GLY A 31 -11.36 9.42 -8.42
C GLY A 31 -10.07 8.62 -8.41
N ALA A 32 -10.02 7.61 -7.54
CA ALA A 32 -8.91 6.69 -7.40
C ALA A 32 -9.42 5.26 -7.30
N SER A 33 -8.65 4.32 -7.85
CA SER A 33 -8.91 2.88 -7.73
C SER A 33 -7.60 2.23 -7.26
N PRO A 34 -7.34 2.17 -5.95
CA PRO A 34 -6.15 1.47 -5.45
C PRO A 34 -6.19 0.00 -5.84
N ASP A 35 -5.04 -0.67 -5.90
CA ASP A 35 -4.98 -2.10 -6.26
C ASP A 35 -5.62 -2.99 -5.18
N GLY A 36 -5.63 -2.53 -3.93
CA GLY A 36 -6.34 -3.20 -2.85
C GLY A 36 -6.62 -2.29 -1.66
N LEU A 37 -7.56 -2.69 -0.82
CA LEU A 37 -7.91 -2.01 0.43
C LEU A 37 -7.37 -2.80 1.61
N VAL A 38 -6.50 -2.14 2.37
CA VAL A 38 -5.88 -2.67 3.58
C VAL A 38 -6.73 -2.32 4.79
N THR A 39 -6.92 -3.29 5.69
CA THR A 39 -7.47 -3.06 7.03
C THR A 39 -6.54 -3.69 8.07
N CYS A 40 -6.09 -2.92 9.07
CA CYS A 40 -5.49 -3.44 10.30
C CYS A 40 -6.19 -2.82 11.50
N GLU A 41 -6.51 -3.62 12.53
CA GLU A 41 -7.00 -3.09 13.81
C GLU A 41 -5.99 -2.13 14.46
N CYS A 42 -4.72 -2.34 14.18
CA CYS A 42 -3.59 -1.60 14.74
C CYS A 42 -3.32 -0.23 14.08
N CYS A 43 -3.59 -0.11 12.78
CA CYS A 43 -3.17 1.01 11.93
C CYS A 43 -4.33 1.70 11.23
N GLY A 44 -5.54 1.12 11.22
CA GLY A 44 -6.68 1.59 10.45
C GLY A 44 -6.72 1.05 9.03
N THR A 45 -7.33 1.82 8.13
CA THR A 45 -7.52 1.47 6.73
C THR A 45 -6.55 2.23 5.82
N GLY A 46 -6.20 1.65 4.67
CA GLY A 46 -5.32 2.27 3.68
C GLY A 46 -5.43 1.61 2.30
N GLY A 47 -4.77 2.22 1.31
CA GLY A 47 -4.64 1.64 -0.03
C GLY A 47 -3.36 0.80 -0.16
N CYS A 48 -3.44 -0.29 -0.92
CA CYS A 48 -2.30 -1.06 -1.41
C CYS A 48 -2.06 -0.70 -2.87
N GLU A 49 -0.80 -0.48 -3.24
CA GLU A 49 -0.34 -0.29 -4.63
C GLU A 49 0.72 -1.36 -4.90
N THR A 50 0.49 -2.18 -5.92
CA THR A 50 1.36 -3.29 -6.31
C THR A 50 2.13 -2.90 -7.57
N LYS A 51 3.46 -2.98 -7.50
CA LYS A 51 4.35 -2.73 -8.64
C LYS A 51 5.06 -4.01 -9.04
N CYS A 52 5.18 -4.23 -10.35
CA CYS A 52 5.92 -5.33 -10.95
C CYS A 52 6.88 -4.79 -12.03
N PRO A 53 8.04 -4.22 -11.65
CA PRO A 53 8.99 -3.65 -12.60
C PRO A 53 9.58 -4.72 -13.52
N PHE A 54 9.43 -4.55 -14.84
CA PHE A 54 9.93 -5.53 -15.82
C PHE A 54 11.46 -5.62 -15.86
N CYS A 55 12.17 -4.58 -15.44
CA CYS A 55 13.63 -4.59 -15.28
C CYS A 55 14.12 -5.68 -14.31
N HIS A 56 13.27 -6.12 -13.39
CA HIS A 56 13.55 -7.15 -12.38
C HIS A 56 12.83 -8.48 -12.67
N LYS A 57 12.44 -8.75 -13.93
CA LYS A 57 11.66 -9.95 -14.29
C LYS A 57 12.33 -11.29 -13.93
N ASP A 58 13.67 -11.31 -13.87
CA ASP A 58 14.48 -12.49 -13.59
C ASP A 58 15.01 -12.50 -12.14
N ASP A 59 14.71 -11.45 -11.37
CA ASP A 59 15.13 -11.31 -9.97
C ASP A 59 14.08 -11.86 -9.01
N ASP A 60 14.51 -12.34 -7.86
CA ASP A 60 13.59 -12.58 -6.74
C ASP A 60 13.21 -11.26 -6.05
N ILE A 61 12.07 -11.26 -5.35
CA ILE A 61 11.53 -10.07 -4.68
C ILE A 61 12.54 -9.46 -3.69
N SER A 62 13.35 -10.27 -3.02
CA SER A 62 14.33 -9.76 -2.04
C SER A 62 15.50 -9.06 -2.71
N ALA A 63 15.87 -9.49 -3.93
CA ALA A 63 16.86 -8.82 -4.76
C ALA A 63 16.30 -7.52 -5.34
N ALA A 64 15.10 -7.58 -5.95
CA ALA A 64 14.46 -6.43 -6.55
C ALA A 64 14.15 -5.32 -5.54
N ALA A 65 13.73 -5.66 -4.31
CA ALA A 65 13.43 -4.70 -3.25
C ALA A 65 14.65 -3.90 -2.75
N LYS A 66 15.88 -4.30 -3.12
CA LYS A 66 17.10 -3.53 -2.82
C LYS A 66 17.33 -2.41 -3.82
N ASP A 67 16.70 -2.46 -5.00
CA ASP A 67 16.79 -1.38 -5.96
C ASP A 67 16.03 -0.15 -5.44
N LYS A 68 16.73 0.98 -5.35
CA LYS A 68 16.14 2.25 -4.96
C LYS A 68 15.31 2.86 -6.08
N THR A 69 15.51 2.39 -7.31
CA THR A 69 14.67 2.68 -8.47
C THR A 69 13.63 1.59 -8.72
N PHE A 70 13.23 0.84 -7.68
CA PHE A 70 12.03 0.00 -7.70
C PHE A 70 10.76 0.88 -7.77
N CYS A 71 10.64 1.60 -8.89
CA CYS A 71 9.57 2.46 -9.43
C CYS A 71 10.13 3.20 -10.65
#